data_AF-R7WGU0-F1
#
_entry.id   AF-R7WGU0-F1
#
_cell.length_a   1.000
_cell.length_b   1.000
_cell.length_c   1.000
_cell.angle_alpha   90.00
_cell.angle_beta   90.00
_cell.angle_gamma   90.00
#
_symmetry.space_group_name_H-M   'P 1'
#
loop_
_entity.id
_entity.type
_entity.pdbx_description
1 polymer ?
#
loop_
_entity_poly.entity_id
_entity_poly.type
_entity_poly.pdbx_seq_one_letter_code
_entity_poly.pdbx_strand_id
1 'polypeptide(L)'
;MLEGAGLLSLRGDNPSPTPADIDEAASKVRVTPIDAAQTALSLSSVDGAIVNNTFLERSGIDPESALYKDDPSSPAAEPYINAFVTRAEDKTNETYLQLVGIWHDPEIQDAVREESKGTSVEVERDGAALEQILERVEAGIRAGQ
;
A
#
# COMPACT_ATOMS: atom_id res chain seq x y z
N MET A 1 -6.90 6.42 3.01
CA MET A 1 -7.35 7.11 1.77
C MET A 1 -8.78 7.67 1.82
N LEU A 2 -9.87 6.89 1.62
CA LEU A 2 -11.23 7.47 1.41
C LEU A 2 -11.80 8.28 2.58
N GLU A 3 -11.53 7.84 3.82
CA GLU A 3 -11.91 8.59 5.02
C GLU A 3 -11.10 9.90 5.13
N GLY A 4 -9.79 9.85 4.88
CA GLY A 4 -8.93 11.03 4.80
C GLY A 4 -9.35 12.03 3.71
N ALA A 5 -9.95 11.54 2.61
CA ALA A 5 -10.56 12.37 1.57
C ALA A 5 -11.96 12.90 1.93
N GLY A 6 -12.52 12.52 3.08
CA GLY A 6 -13.85 12.94 3.55
C GLY A 6 -15.02 12.41 2.71
N LEU A 7 -14.82 11.27 2.03
CA LEU A 7 -15.82 10.60 1.18
C LEU A 7 -16.51 9.43 1.89
N LEU A 8 -15.84 8.83 2.85
CA LEU A 8 -16.31 7.65 3.57
C LEU A 8 -16.16 7.86 5.08
N SER A 9 -17.05 7.27 5.85
CA SER A 9 -16.96 7.23 7.31
C SER A 9 -16.98 5.78 7.78
N LEU A 10 -16.10 5.46 8.72
CA LEU A 10 -16.06 4.14 9.36
C LEU A 10 -16.78 4.18 10.72
N ARG A 11 -17.31 3.04 11.12
CA ARG A 11 -17.84 2.81 12.47
C ARG A 11 -16.67 2.41 13.38
N GLY A 12 -16.48 3.17 14.45
CA GLY A 12 -15.39 2.93 15.39
C GLY A 12 -14.02 3.28 14.80
N ASP A 13 -12.98 2.76 15.43
CA ASP A 13 -11.56 3.04 15.17
C ASP A 13 -10.78 1.77 14.82
N ASN A 14 -11.45 0.79 14.19
CA ASN A 14 -10.83 -0.47 13.78
C ASN A 14 -9.59 -0.18 12.90
N PRO A 15 -8.37 -0.55 13.35
CA PRO A 15 -7.13 -0.32 12.62
C PRO A 15 -7.00 -1.13 11.33
N SER A 16 -7.85 -2.15 11.14
CA SER A 16 -7.95 -2.96 9.93
C SER A 16 -9.41 -3.01 9.46
N PRO A 17 -9.95 -1.89 8.94
CA PRO A 17 -11.36 -1.78 8.61
C PRO A 17 -11.72 -2.65 7.41
N THR A 18 -12.90 -3.24 7.49
CA THR A 18 -13.52 -4.04 6.44
C THR A 18 -14.71 -3.29 5.83
N PRO A 19 -15.26 -3.76 4.70
CA PRO A 19 -16.49 -3.17 4.15
C PRO A 19 -17.68 -3.16 5.13
N ALA A 20 -17.71 -4.07 6.11
CA ALA A 20 -18.75 -4.10 7.15
C ALA A 20 -18.66 -2.91 8.11
N ASP A 21 -17.48 -2.31 8.25
CA ASP A 21 -17.22 -1.17 9.13
C ASP A 21 -17.66 0.15 8.48
N ILE A 22 -18.05 0.16 7.20
CA ILE A 22 -18.48 1.37 6.50
C ILE A 22 -19.84 1.84 7.04
N ASP A 23 -19.88 3.08 7.53
CA ASP A 23 -21.13 3.78 7.82
C ASP A 23 -21.70 4.36 6.51
N GLU A 24 -22.54 3.58 5.83
CA GLU A 24 -23.20 4.01 4.58
C GLU A 24 -24.05 5.28 4.75
N ALA A 25 -24.62 5.53 5.94
CA ALA A 25 -25.48 6.69 6.18
C ALA A 25 -24.68 8.00 6.33
N ALA A 26 -23.46 7.91 6.84
CA ALA A 26 -22.54 9.03 6.97
C ALA A 26 -21.60 9.20 5.76
N SER A 27 -21.53 8.19 4.88
CA SER A 27 -20.66 8.19 3.70
C SER A 27 -21.30 8.86 2.48
N LYS A 28 -20.47 9.43 1.61
CA LYS A 28 -20.88 10.06 0.34
C LYS A 28 -20.78 9.12 -0.87
N VAL A 29 -20.10 7.99 -0.70
CA VAL A 29 -19.82 7.01 -1.75
C VAL A 29 -20.20 5.60 -1.30
N ARG A 30 -20.52 4.73 -2.27
CA ARG A 30 -20.65 3.28 -2.06
C ARG A 30 -19.35 2.60 -2.48
N VAL A 31 -18.81 1.73 -1.62
CA VAL A 31 -17.60 0.96 -1.92
C VAL A 31 -18.00 -0.44 -2.38
N THR A 32 -17.43 -0.88 -3.50
CA THR A 32 -17.57 -2.25 -4.00
C THR A 32 -16.20 -2.92 -3.96
N PRO A 33 -15.96 -3.87 -3.04
CA PRO A 33 -14.71 -4.61 -2.98
C PRO A 33 -14.57 -5.51 -4.19
N ILE A 34 -13.44 -5.38 -4.88
CA ILE A 34 -13.04 -6.23 -6.01
C ILE A 34 -11.57 -6.58 -5.86
N ASP A 35 -11.11 -7.54 -6.65
CA ASP A 35 -9.70 -7.87 -6.73
C ASP A 35 -8.87 -6.64 -7.13
N ALA A 36 -7.73 -6.44 -6.48
CA ALA A 36 -6.89 -5.26 -6.69
C ALA A 36 -6.40 -5.14 -8.15
N ALA A 37 -6.17 -6.27 -8.84
CA ALA A 37 -5.77 -6.26 -10.25
C ALA A 37 -6.88 -5.78 -11.18
N GLN A 38 -8.14 -5.75 -10.72
CA GLN A 38 -9.30 -5.32 -11.49
C GLN A 38 -9.67 -3.85 -11.27
N THR A 39 -9.14 -3.18 -10.24
CA THR A 39 -9.58 -1.82 -9.90
C THR A 39 -9.27 -0.81 -11.00
N ALA A 40 -8.08 -0.89 -11.59
CA ALA A 40 -7.69 -0.03 -12.69
C ALA A 40 -8.54 -0.25 -13.95
N LEU A 41 -8.87 -1.50 -14.27
CA LEU A 41 -9.70 -1.86 -15.42
C LEU A 41 -11.17 -1.46 -15.22
N SER A 42 -11.64 -1.50 -13.98
CA SER A 42 -13.02 -1.18 -13.61
C SER A 42 -13.31 0.32 -13.64
N LEU A 43 -12.29 1.18 -13.70
CA LEU A 43 -12.44 2.64 -13.66
C LEU A 43 -13.41 3.19 -14.72
N SER A 44 -13.53 2.53 -15.87
CA SER A 44 -14.48 2.90 -16.93
C SER A 44 -15.96 2.68 -16.58
N SER A 45 -16.24 1.96 -15.49
CA SER A 45 -17.58 1.51 -15.08
C SER A 45 -18.02 2.05 -13.72
N VAL A 46 -17.19 2.86 -13.06
CA VAL A 46 -17.43 3.44 -11.73
C VAL A 46 -17.01 4.91 -11.69
N ASP A 47 -17.50 5.65 -10.70
CA ASP A 47 -17.16 7.08 -10.54
C ASP A 47 -15.71 7.31 -10.08
N GLY A 48 -15.07 6.29 -9.52
CA GLY A 48 -13.67 6.31 -9.12
C GLY A 48 -13.19 4.94 -8.66
N ALA A 49 -11.88 4.71 -8.74
CA ALA A 49 -11.24 3.48 -8.30
C ALA A 49 -10.03 3.77 -7.42
N ILE A 50 -9.81 2.92 -6.41
CA ILE A 50 -8.56 2.90 -5.64
C ILE A 50 -7.62 1.92 -6.34
N VAL A 51 -6.49 2.42 -6.83
CA VAL A 51 -5.56 1.66 -7.66
C VAL A 51 -4.21 1.58 -6.96
N ASN A 52 -3.73 0.36 -6.74
CA ASN A 52 -2.36 0.16 -6.27
C ASN A 52 -1.37 0.43 -7.40
N ASN A 53 -0.23 1.06 -7.09
CA ASN A 53 0.73 1.54 -8.09
C ASN A 53 1.30 0.43 -8.99
N THR A 54 1.40 -0.81 -8.49
CA THR A 54 1.82 -2.02 -9.25
C THR A 54 0.99 -2.25 -10.53
N PHE A 55 -0.20 -1.65 -10.66
CA PHE A 55 -1.06 -1.83 -11.84
C PHE A 55 -1.07 -0.62 -12.79
N LEU A 56 -0.28 0.41 -12.53
CA LEU A 56 -0.30 1.66 -13.32
C LEU A 56 0.30 1.51 -14.71
N GLU A 57 1.41 0.80 -14.86
CA GLU A 57 2.05 0.55 -16.17
C GLU A 57 1.05 0.00 -17.18
N ARG A 58 0.40 -1.12 -16.83
CA ARG A 58 -0.49 -1.89 -17.71
C ARG A 58 -1.91 -1.33 -17.85
N SER A 59 -2.30 -0.36 -17.02
CA SER A 59 -3.68 0.17 -17.02
C SER A 59 -3.88 1.38 -17.94
N GLY A 60 -2.80 2.00 -18.42
CA GLY A 60 -2.89 3.24 -19.19
C GLY A 60 -3.32 4.47 -18.38
N ILE A 61 -3.50 4.34 -17.05
CA ILE A 61 -3.87 5.45 -16.16
C ILE A 61 -2.67 6.37 -15.95
N ASP A 62 -2.86 7.68 -16.11
CA ASP A 62 -1.90 8.69 -15.70
C ASP A 62 -2.02 8.92 -14.17
N PRO A 63 -0.97 8.66 -13.36
CA PRO A 63 -1.05 8.85 -11.91
C PRO A 63 -1.34 10.31 -11.51
N GLU A 64 -1.01 11.29 -12.34
CA GLU A 64 -1.33 12.70 -12.08
C GLU A 64 -2.83 13.00 -12.17
N SER A 65 -3.63 12.08 -12.74
CA SER A 65 -5.09 12.17 -12.70
C SER A 65 -5.70 11.76 -11.36
N ALA A 66 -4.89 11.30 -10.40
CA ALA A 66 -5.37 10.89 -9.08
C ALA A 66 -6.03 12.06 -8.32
N LEU A 67 -7.27 11.87 -7.90
CA LEU A 67 -8.01 12.86 -7.10
C LEU A 67 -7.47 12.99 -5.66
N TYR A 68 -6.82 11.94 -5.17
CA TYR A 68 -6.22 11.87 -3.84
C TYR A 68 -5.09 10.83 -3.88
N LYS A 69 -3.99 11.10 -3.16
CA LYS A 69 -2.87 10.17 -2.99
C LYS A 69 -2.45 10.12 -1.54
N ASP A 70 -2.01 8.95 -1.08
CA ASP A 70 -1.38 8.82 0.23
C ASP A 70 -0.01 9.53 0.23
N ASP A 71 0.42 10.02 1.38
CA ASP A 71 1.73 10.66 1.55
C ASP A 71 2.76 9.61 1.99
N PRO A 72 3.69 9.19 1.10
CA PRO A 72 4.67 8.16 1.42
C PRO A 72 5.69 8.60 2.48
N SER A 73 5.78 9.90 2.80
CA SER A 73 6.66 10.42 3.86
C SER A 73 6.02 10.40 5.25
N SER A 74 4.72 10.16 5.34
CA SER A 74 4.00 10.10 6.61
C SER A 74 4.35 8.84 7.39
N PRO A 75 4.47 8.89 8.74
CA PRO A 75 4.56 7.67 9.56
C PRO A 75 3.40 6.69 9.34
N ALA A 76 2.23 7.19 8.92
CA ALA A 76 1.09 6.35 8.56
C ALA A 76 1.32 5.49 7.30
N ALA A 77 2.38 5.76 6.53
CA ALA A 77 2.77 4.97 5.37
C ALA A 77 3.65 3.76 5.72
N GLU A 78 4.22 3.70 6.93
CA GLU A 78 5.10 2.60 7.35
C GLU A 78 4.47 1.20 7.23
N PRO A 79 3.17 0.99 7.52
CA PRO A 79 2.51 -0.31 7.28
C PRO A 79 2.47 -0.75 5.81
N TYR A 80 2.72 0.16 4.87
CA TYR A 80 2.64 -0.07 3.43
C TYR A 80 4.01 -0.14 2.75
N ILE A 81 5.10 -0.19 3.53
CA ILE A 81 6.44 -0.46 3.00
C ILE A 81 6.46 -1.89 2.44
N ASN A 82 6.74 -2.04 1.14
CA ASN A 82 7.01 -3.34 0.55
C ASN A 82 8.36 -3.88 1.07
N ALA A 83 8.39 -5.16 1.45
CA ALA A 83 9.58 -5.78 2.04
C ALA A 83 9.85 -7.16 1.44
N PHE A 84 11.13 -7.54 1.40
CA PHE A 84 11.51 -8.95 1.23
C PHE A 84 11.23 -9.71 2.52
N VAL A 85 10.51 -10.82 2.39
CA VAL A 85 10.15 -11.68 3.52
C VAL A 85 10.71 -13.08 3.33
N THR A 86 11.13 -13.70 4.43
CA THR A 86 11.72 -15.04 4.45
C THR A 86 11.13 -15.84 5.61
N ARG A 87 11.43 -17.14 5.67
CA ARG A 87 11.19 -17.90 6.91
C ARG A 87 12.19 -17.44 7.97
N ALA A 88 11.83 -17.55 9.24
CA ALA A 88 12.65 -17.04 10.34
C ALA A 88 14.07 -17.64 10.35
N GLU A 89 14.22 -18.91 9.99
CA GLU A 89 15.51 -19.59 9.90
C GLU A 89 16.41 -19.09 8.76
N ASP A 90 15.84 -18.44 7.75
CA ASP A 90 16.55 -17.99 6.55
C ASP A 90 16.95 -16.50 6.61
N LYS A 91 16.63 -15.78 7.69
CA LYS A 91 16.82 -14.32 7.75
C LYS A 91 18.27 -13.86 7.60
N THR A 92 19.23 -14.74 7.83
CA THR A 92 20.68 -14.48 7.65
C THR A 92 21.27 -15.22 6.46
N ASN A 93 20.44 -15.73 5.54
CA ASN A 93 20.91 -16.40 4.34
C ASN A 93 21.67 -15.40 3.45
N GLU A 94 22.96 -15.68 3.20
CA GLU A 94 23.85 -14.79 2.44
C GLU A 94 23.33 -14.51 1.02
N THR A 95 22.69 -15.49 0.37
CA THR A 95 22.09 -15.29 -0.95
C THR A 95 20.93 -14.31 -0.89
N TYR A 96 20.09 -14.39 0.15
CA TYR A 96 18.96 -13.47 0.30
C TYR A 96 19.43 -12.06 0.62
N LEU A 97 20.47 -11.91 1.45
CA LEU A 97 21.09 -10.61 1.73
C LEU A 97 21.72 -10.00 0.47
N GLN A 98 22.32 -10.81 -0.41
CA GLN A 98 22.79 -10.35 -1.72
C GLN A 98 21.64 -9.84 -2.59
N LEU A 99 20.49 -10.52 -2.61
CA LEU A 99 19.31 -10.07 -3.35
C LEU A 99 18.78 -8.72 -2.83
N VAL A 100 18.77 -8.51 -1.51
CA VAL A 100 18.41 -7.22 -0.90
C VAL A 100 19.38 -6.13 -1.35
N GLY A 101 20.69 -6.41 -1.41
CA GLY A 101 21.67 -5.47 -1.95
C GLY A 101 21.39 -5.09 -3.40
N ILE A 102 21.17 -6.09 -4.27
CA ILE A 102 20.87 -5.89 -5.69
C ILE A 102 19.58 -5.10 -5.91
N TRP A 103 18.58 -5.27 -5.03
CA TRP A 103 17.33 -4.52 -5.13
C TRP A 103 17.56 -3.01 -5.14
N HIS A 104 18.55 -2.51 -4.37
CA HIS A 104 18.89 -1.10 -4.29
C HIS A 104 19.85 -0.62 -5.40
N ASP A 105 20.16 -1.48 -6.38
CA ASP A 105 20.92 -1.03 -7.56
C ASP A 105 20.12 0.03 -8.33
N PRO A 106 20.76 1.12 -8.80
CA PRO A 106 20.06 2.21 -9.49
C PRO A 106 19.23 1.76 -10.70
N GLU A 107 19.71 0.77 -11.46
CA GLU A 107 19.00 0.23 -12.62
C GLU A 107 17.67 -0.45 -12.21
N ILE A 108 17.66 -1.15 -11.07
CA ILE A 108 16.46 -1.79 -10.54
C ILE A 108 15.48 -0.73 -10.01
N GLN A 109 15.97 0.26 -9.26
CA GLN A 109 15.14 1.35 -8.75
C GLN A 109 14.56 2.22 -9.88
N ASP A 110 15.30 2.41 -10.98
CA ASP A 110 14.82 3.10 -12.16
C ASP A 110 13.70 2.31 -12.85
N ALA A 111 13.84 0.99 -13.00
CA ALA A 111 12.79 0.13 -13.54
C ALA A 111 11.52 0.14 -12.67
N VAL A 112 11.65 0.08 -11.34
CA VAL A 112 10.53 0.19 -10.39
C VAL A 112 9.84 1.56 -10.51
N ARG A 113 10.62 2.63 -10.69
CA ARG A 113 10.08 3.98 -10.90
C ARG A 113 9.31 4.05 -12.23
N GLU A 114 9.78 3.42 -13.29
CA GLU A 114 9.09 3.36 -14.57
C GLU A 114 7.77 2.59 -14.48
N GLU A 115 7.79 1.36 -13.94
CA GLU A 115 6.59 0.51 -13.76
C GLU A 115 5.52 1.21 -12.91
N SER A 116 5.95 1.87 -11.84
CA SER A 116 5.04 2.62 -10.97
C SER A 116 4.67 4.01 -11.50
N LYS A 117 5.15 4.42 -12.68
CA LYS A 117 5.00 5.77 -13.24
C LYS A 117 5.41 6.88 -12.27
N GLY A 118 6.49 6.67 -11.53
CA GLY A 118 7.05 7.62 -10.57
C GLY A 118 6.34 7.69 -9.23
N THR A 119 5.35 6.82 -8.97
CA THR A 119 4.59 6.82 -7.71
C THR A 119 5.23 5.97 -6.61
N SER A 120 6.12 5.02 -6.97
CA SER A 120 6.90 4.28 -5.98
C SER A 120 8.03 5.15 -5.42
N VAL A 121 8.22 5.08 -4.10
CA VAL A 121 9.30 5.75 -3.38
C VAL A 121 10.22 4.66 -2.82
N GLU A 122 11.51 4.77 -3.12
CA GLU A 122 12.51 3.88 -2.55
C GLU A 122 12.56 4.05 -1.03
N VAL A 123 12.56 2.94 -0.32
CA VAL A 123 12.68 2.89 1.14
C VAL A 123 13.79 1.93 1.50
N GLU A 124 14.81 2.44 2.21
CA GLU A 124 15.88 1.61 2.76
C GLU A 124 15.70 1.50 4.27
N ARG A 125 15.43 0.29 4.75
CA ARG A 125 15.30 -0.08 6.17
C ARG A 125 15.92 -1.45 6.36
N ASP A 126 16.69 -1.62 7.42
CA ASP A 126 17.23 -2.93 7.77
C ASP A 126 16.16 -3.85 8.37
N GLY A 127 16.47 -5.14 8.46
CA GLY A 127 15.53 -6.14 8.96
C GLY A 127 15.07 -5.86 10.39
N ALA A 128 15.94 -5.34 11.27
CA ALA A 128 15.58 -5.04 12.65
C ALA A 128 14.59 -3.87 12.75
N ALA A 129 14.77 -2.84 11.91
CA ALA A 129 13.83 -1.72 11.81
C ALA A 129 12.48 -2.18 11.26
N LEU A 130 12.47 -3.04 10.24
CA LEU A 130 11.23 -3.61 9.69
C LEU A 130 10.50 -4.51 10.71
N GLU A 131 11.23 -5.31 11.49
CA GLU A 131 10.68 -6.11 12.59
C GLU A 131 9.99 -5.21 13.66
N GLN A 132 10.62 -4.10 14.05
CA GLN A 132 10.01 -3.14 14.99
C GLN A 132 8.75 -2.47 14.43
N ILE A 133 8.76 -2.12 13.14
CA ILE A 133 7.58 -1.58 12.46
C ILE A 133 6.45 -2.62 12.49
N LEU A 134 6.75 -3.87 12.13
CA LEU A 134 5.80 -4.97 12.13
C LEU A 134 5.19 -5.19 13.52
N GLU A 135 6.01 -5.28 14.57
CA GLU A 135 5.54 -5.46 15.94
C GLU A 135 4.57 -4.35 16.36
N ARG A 136 4.88 -3.09 16.04
CA ARG A 136 4.02 -1.95 16.34
C ARG A 136 2.71 -2.00 15.56
N VAL A 137 2.75 -2.36 14.28
CA VAL A 137 1.54 -2.50 13.44
C VAL A 137 0.66 -3.62 13.98
N GLU A 138 1.22 -4.78 14.28
CA GLU A 138 0.48 -5.91 14.85
C GLU A 138 -0.12 -5.57 16.21
N ALA A 139 0.63 -4.88 17.08
CA ALA A 139 0.13 -4.44 18.37
C ALA A 139 -1.06 -3.48 18.23
N GLY A 140 -1.00 -2.54 17.26
CA GLY A 140 -2.11 -1.67 16.91
C GLY A 140 -3.33 -2.46 16.48
N ILE A 141 -3.15 -3.44 15.57
CA ILE A 141 -4.23 -4.31 15.08
C ILE A 141 -4.87 -5.10 16.23
N ARG A 142 -4.08 -5.71 17.12
CA ARG A 142 -4.60 -6.48 18.25
C ARG A 142 -5.31 -5.61 19.28
N ALA A 143 -4.90 -4.36 19.47
CA ALA A 143 -5.51 -3.45 20.44
C ALA A 143 -6.87 -2.89 19.96
N GLY A 144 -7.11 -2.87 18.65
CA GLY A 144 -8.37 -2.43 18.04
C GLY A 144 -9.36 -3.55 17.70
N GLN A 145 -9.05 -4.81 18.05
CA GLN A 145 -9.97 -5.95 18.02
C GLN A 145 -10.69 -6.11 19.36
#